data_AF-W8BH19-F1
#
_entry.id   AF-W8BH19-F1
#
_cell.length_a   1.000
_cell.length_b   1.000
_cell.length_c   1.000
_cell.angle_alpha   90.00
_cell.angle_beta   90.00
_cell.angle_gamma   90.00
#
_symmetry.space_group_name_H-M   'P 1'
#
loop_
_entity.id
_entity.type
_entity.pdbx_description
1 polymer ?
#
loop_
_entity_poly.entity_id
_entity_poly.type
_entity_poly.pdbx_seq_one_letter_code
_entity_poly.pdbx_strand_id
1 'polypeptide(L)'
;MGLGKATAKHLLLLLNFIFTLLGIVLIAFGIFVLVTAANNNIDHGENLAGGLIITLGIIIVVISIFGCLAAIHESRKKLVVYIISLIVLILLQLILAAMASQGTRDGLSGSVHDGFEELWEYEEKTPGALAYYEDWLHCCGVNSTDDYHRIQHDIPRTCCKDRNCQIVDNIYREGCQAKFEAYLSGKMLMFGVVSWILIIGEIVGAVLAWMLYSSVKNESRRNLRWM
;
A
#
# COMPACT_ATOMS: atom_id res chain seq x y z
N MET A 1 -0.64 -22.86 34.28
CA MET A 1 -0.23 -21.63 33.55
C MET A 1 -0.58 -20.43 34.42
N GLY A 2 0.29 -19.42 34.54
CA GLY A 2 -0.08 -18.16 35.18
C GLY A 2 -1.11 -17.40 34.35
N LEU A 3 -2.07 -16.73 35.01
CA LEU A 3 -3.19 -16.03 34.36
C LEU A 3 -2.70 -15.09 33.24
N GLY A 4 -1.67 -14.29 33.50
CA GLY A 4 -1.10 -13.37 32.50
C GLY A 4 -0.48 -14.05 31.26
N LYS A 5 0.14 -15.23 31.39
CA LYS A 5 0.68 -15.99 30.25
C LYS A 5 -0.46 -16.50 29.36
N ALA A 6 -1.51 -17.04 29.97
CA ALA A 6 -2.67 -17.55 29.26
C ALA A 6 -3.41 -16.41 28.54
N THR A 7 -3.64 -15.28 29.20
CA THR A 7 -4.28 -14.10 28.60
C THR A 7 -3.47 -13.56 27.42
N ALA A 8 -2.16 -13.35 27.57
CA ALA A 8 -1.31 -12.85 26.49
C ALA A 8 -1.31 -13.79 25.27
N LYS A 9 -1.29 -15.11 25.49
CA LYS A 9 -1.37 -16.11 24.42
C LYS A 9 -2.67 -16.04 23.64
N HIS A 10 -3.81 -16.00 24.34
CA HIS A 10 -5.13 -15.97 23.69
C HIS A 10 -5.36 -14.66 22.94
N LEU A 11 -4.96 -13.51 23.52
CA LEU A 11 -5.05 -12.22 22.86
C LEU A 11 -4.15 -12.15 21.61
N LEU A 12 -2.92 -12.67 21.69
CA LEU A 12 -2.03 -12.71 20.54
C LEU A 12 -2.57 -13.61 19.42
N LEU A 13 -3.17 -14.75 19.77
CA LEU A 13 -3.83 -15.64 18.81
C LEU A 13 -5.04 -14.96 18.16
N LEU A 14 -5.88 -14.30 18.95
CA LEU A 14 -7.05 -13.55 18.47
C LEU A 14 -6.62 -12.44 17.51
N LEU A 15 -5.61 -11.66 17.88
CA LEU A 15 -5.10 -10.55 17.06
C LEU A 15 -4.59 -11.04 15.71
N ASN A 16 -3.74 -12.08 15.71
CA ASN A 16 -3.22 -12.65 14.46
C ASN A 16 -4.33 -13.32 13.63
N PHE A 17 -5.35 -13.89 14.25
CA PHE A 17 -6.52 -14.42 13.53
C PHE A 17 -7.30 -13.29 12.82
N ILE A 18 -7.53 -12.17 13.51
CA ILE A 18 -8.16 -10.98 12.92
C ILE A 18 -7.31 -10.45 11.74
N PHE A 19 -5.99 -10.31 11.91
CA PHE A 19 -5.11 -9.89 10.82
C PHE A 19 -5.10 -10.87 9.64
N THR A 20 -5.18 -12.17 9.91
CA THR A 20 -5.32 -13.17 8.84
C THR A 20 -6.62 -12.95 8.05
N LEU A 21 -7.75 -12.74 8.72
CA LEU A 21 -9.02 -12.45 8.05
C LEU A 21 -8.97 -11.16 7.24
N LEU A 22 -8.40 -10.09 7.81
CA LEU A 22 -8.21 -8.82 7.11
C LEU A 22 -7.32 -8.99 5.87
N GLY A 23 -6.22 -9.75 5.98
CA GLY A 23 -5.36 -10.06 4.85
C GLY A 23 -6.06 -10.83 3.74
N ILE A 24 -6.91 -11.83 4.08
CA ILE A 24 -7.73 -12.56 3.09
C ILE A 24 -8.72 -11.63 2.40
N VAL A 25 -9.39 -10.75 3.16
CA VAL A 25 -10.31 -9.76 2.59
C VAL A 25 -9.57 -8.79 1.65
N LEU A 26 -8.37 -8.36 2.01
CA LEU A 26 -7.53 -7.53 1.14
C LEU A 26 -7.13 -8.24 -0.15
N ILE A 27 -6.74 -9.53 -0.07
CA ILE A 27 -6.43 -10.33 -1.26
C ILE A 27 -7.66 -10.45 -2.16
N ALA A 28 -8.83 -10.78 -1.60
CA ALA A 28 -10.07 -10.89 -2.35
C ALA A 28 -10.45 -9.56 -3.01
N PHE A 29 -10.28 -8.44 -2.29
CA PHE A 29 -10.51 -7.11 -2.84
C PHE A 29 -9.53 -6.77 -3.96
N GLY A 30 -8.24 -7.07 -3.81
CA GLY A 30 -7.25 -6.87 -4.87
C GLY A 30 -7.52 -7.71 -6.12
N ILE A 31 -7.96 -8.97 -5.96
CA ILE A 31 -8.41 -9.80 -7.08
C ILE A 31 -9.64 -9.19 -7.74
N PHE A 32 -10.60 -8.72 -6.96
CA PHE A 32 -11.80 -8.05 -7.49
C PHE A 32 -11.44 -6.81 -8.32
N VAL A 33 -10.48 -5.99 -7.86
CA VAL A 33 -9.96 -4.84 -8.63
C VAL A 33 -9.35 -5.32 -9.96
N LEU A 34 -8.47 -6.32 -9.93
CA LEU A 34 -7.83 -6.85 -11.16
C LEU A 34 -8.85 -7.42 -12.15
N VAL A 35 -9.84 -8.18 -11.69
CA VAL A 35 -10.87 -8.77 -12.55
C VAL A 35 -11.76 -7.68 -13.15
N THR A 36 -12.10 -6.67 -12.37
CA THR A 36 -12.91 -5.54 -12.83
C THR A 36 -12.17 -4.72 -13.88
N ALA A 37 -10.88 -4.45 -13.64
CA ALA A 37 -10.00 -3.79 -14.59
C ALA A 37 -9.90 -4.55 -15.91
N ALA A 38 -9.68 -5.88 -15.84
CA ALA A 38 -9.60 -6.75 -17.01
C ALA A 38 -10.92 -6.78 -17.81
N ASN A 39 -12.07 -6.91 -17.14
CA ASN A 39 -13.37 -6.96 -17.81
C ASN A 39 -13.74 -5.65 -18.50
N ASN A 40 -13.28 -4.51 -17.96
CA ASN A 40 -13.58 -3.19 -18.51
C ASN A 40 -12.50 -2.68 -19.47
N ASN A 41 -11.45 -3.47 -19.75
CA ASN A 41 -10.24 -3.07 -20.50
C ASN A 41 -9.59 -1.78 -19.95
N ILE A 42 -9.66 -1.58 -18.64
CA ILE A 42 -9.03 -0.45 -17.93
C ILE A 42 -7.62 -0.92 -17.52
N ASP A 43 -6.67 -0.91 -18.44
CA ASP A 43 -5.29 -1.34 -18.16
C ASP A 43 -4.36 -0.17 -18.01
N HIS A 44 -4.60 0.54 -16.93
CA HIS A 44 -4.07 1.87 -16.86
C HIS A 44 -3.42 2.18 -15.50
N GLY A 45 -3.64 1.37 -14.46
CA GLY A 45 -2.94 1.50 -13.17
C GLY A 45 -3.57 0.62 -12.10
N GLU A 46 -4.81 0.19 -12.35
CA GLU A 46 -5.55 -0.81 -11.60
C GLU A 46 -4.81 -2.15 -11.51
N ASN A 47 -4.06 -2.54 -12.56
CA ASN A 47 -3.23 -3.75 -12.54
C ASN A 47 -2.09 -3.65 -11.51
N LEU A 48 -1.40 -2.51 -11.47
CA LEU A 48 -0.37 -2.23 -10.48
C LEU A 48 -0.99 -2.12 -9.08
N ALA A 49 -2.07 -1.36 -8.93
CA ALA A 49 -2.76 -1.15 -7.65
C ALA A 49 -3.32 -2.47 -7.08
N GLY A 50 -4.02 -3.26 -7.90
CA GLY A 50 -4.53 -4.57 -7.52
C GLY A 50 -3.41 -5.54 -7.15
N GLY A 51 -2.31 -5.56 -7.92
CA GLY A 51 -1.12 -6.36 -7.62
C GLY A 51 -0.47 -5.98 -6.27
N LEU A 52 -0.35 -4.68 -5.98
CA LEU A 52 0.18 -4.18 -4.70
C LEU A 52 -0.75 -4.54 -3.53
N ILE A 53 -2.07 -4.40 -3.68
CA ILE A 53 -3.06 -4.77 -2.66
C ILE A 53 -2.98 -6.26 -2.34
N ILE A 54 -2.91 -7.12 -3.37
CA ILE A 54 -2.76 -8.58 -3.19
C ILE A 54 -1.45 -8.90 -2.48
N THR A 55 -0.34 -8.31 -2.93
CA THR A 55 1.00 -8.56 -2.35
C THR A 55 1.02 -8.18 -0.87
N LEU A 56 0.46 -7.02 -0.52
CA LEU A 56 0.33 -6.57 0.86
C LEU A 56 -0.51 -7.55 1.69
N GLY A 57 -1.65 -7.99 1.16
CA GLY A 57 -2.51 -8.97 1.82
C GLY A 57 -1.81 -10.30 2.09
N ILE A 58 -1.02 -10.80 1.13
CA ILE A 58 -0.21 -12.02 1.30
C ILE A 58 0.81 -11.86 2.42
N ILE A 59 1.53 -10.73 2.46
CA ILE A 59 2.51 -10.45 3.52
C ILE A 59 1.83 -10.47 4.90
N ILE A 60 0.67 -9.81 5.03
CA ILE A 60 -0.10 -9.78 6.29
C ILE A 60 -0.51 -11.19 6.71
N VAL A 61 -1.04 -12.01 5.79
CA VAL A 61 -1.43 -13.39 6.08
C VAL A 61 -0.24 -14.23 6.53
N VAL A 62 0.89 -14.15 5.82
CA VAL A 62 2.09 -14.92 6.14
C VAL A 62 2.61 -14.55 7.54
N ILE A 63 2.75 -13.24 7.82
CA ILE A 63 3.24 -12.76 9.13
C ILE A 63 2.28 -13.15 10.25
N SER A 64 0.97 -13.10 10.00
CA SER A 64 -0.06 -13.50 10.97
C SER A 64 -0.02 -15.00 11.29
N ILE A 65 0.17 -15.85 10.27
CA ILE A 65 0.37 -17.30 10.45
C ILE A 65 1.64 -17.56 11.28
N PHE A 66 2.75 -16.86 10.99
CA PHE A 66 3.95 -16.94 11.80
C PHE A 66 3.71 -16.50 13.25
N GLY A 67 2.91 -15.46 13.48
CA GLY A 67 2.49 -15.02 14.82
C GLY A 67 1.70 -16.09 15.58
N CYS A 68 0.72 -16.72 14.92
CA CYS A 68 -0.02 -17.85 15.48
C CYS A 68 0.91 -19.03 15.82
N LEU A 69 1.81 -19.40 14.92
CA LEU A 69 2.78 -20.48 15.14
C LEU A 69 3.74 -20.17 16.29
N ALA A 70 4.18 -18.91 16.42
CA ALA A 70 5.02 -18.44 17.53
C ALA A 70 4.29 -18.54 18.87
N ALA A 71 2.99 -18.17 18.90
CA ALA A 71 2.15 -18.23 20.09
C ALA A 71 1.84 -19.68 20.52
N ILE A 72 1.55 -20.57 19.57
CA ILE A 72 1.19 -21.98 19.84
C ILE A 72 2.41 -22.78 20.33
N HIS A 73 3.54 -22.66 19.64
CA HIS A 73 4.74 -23.44 19.97
C HIS A 73 5.46 -22.96 21.23
N GLU A 74 5.14 -21.76 21.72
CA GLU A 74 5.80 -21.14 22.88
C GLU A 74 7.34 -21.20 22.79
N SER A 75 7.89 -21.16 21.57
CA SER A 75 9.32 -21.28 21.33
C SER A 75 9.97 -19.90 21.40
N ARG A 76 10.98 -19.76 22.26
CA ARG A 76 11.74 -18.51 22.43
C ARG A 76 12.27 -17.96 21.12
N LYS A 77 12.80 -18.82 20.25
CA LYS A 77 13.35 -18.42 18.95
C LYS A 77 12.26 -17.87 18.03
N LYS A 78 11.11 -18.57 17.93
CA LYS A 78 9.98 -18.15 17.08
C LYS A 78 9.38 -16.82 17.55
N LEU A 79 9.24 -16.63 18.87
CA LEU A 79 8.76 -15.36 19.45
C LEU A 79 9.71 -14.20 19.18
N VAL A 80 11.02 -14.41 19.30
CA VAL A 80 12.02 -13.35 19.01
C VAL A 80 11.98 -12.96 17.54
N VAL A 81 11.93 -13.93 16.62
CA VAL A 81 11.81 -13.65 15.18
C VAL A 81 10.55 -12.84 14.88
N TYR A 82 9.40 -13.21 15.46
CA TYR A 82 8.15 -12.48 15.30
C TYR A 82 8.21 -11.04 15.82
N ILE A 83 8.82 -10.83 17.00
CA ILE A 83 8.99 -9.48 17.57
C ILE A 83 9.90 -8.63 16.68
N ILE A 84 11.02 -9.20 16.20
CA ILE A 84 11.92 -8.49 15.28
C ILE A 84 11.20 -8.14 13.98
N SER A 85 10.42 -9.05 13.40
CA SER A 85 9.66 -8.75 12.18
C SER A 85 8.67 -7.60 12.39
N LEU A 86 7.95 -7.56 13.52
CA LEU A 86 7.05 -6.45 13.82
C LEU A 86 7.80 -5.13 13.97
N ILE A 87 8.96 -5.13 14.63
CA ILE A 87 9.78 -3.91 14.76
C ILE A 87 10.24 -3.41 13.39
N VAL A 88 10.71 -4.31 12.52
CA VAL A 88 11.12 -3.95 11.16
C VAL A 88 9.95 -3.37 10.37
N LEU A 89 8.74 -3.95 10.48
CA LEU A 89 7.55 -3.41 9.84
C LEU A 89 7.18 -2.00 10.35
N ILE A 90 7.20 -1.79 11.66
CA ILE A 90 6.95 -0.47 12.26
C ILE A 90 7.95 0.55 11.71
N LEU A 91 9.24 0.21 11.65
CA LEU A 91 10.26 1.11 11.12
C LEU A 91 10.04 1.42 9.64
N LEU A 92 9.71 0.42 8.83
CA LEU A 92 9.37 0.63 7.42
C LEU A 92 8.15 1.54 7.26
N GLN A 93 7.08 1.33 8.03
CA GLN A 93 5.88 2.17 8.00
C GLN A 93 6.18 3.60 8.43
N LEU A 94 7.01 3.80 9.46
CA LEU A 94 7.43 5.13 9.89
C LEU A 94 8.29 5.83 8.84
N ILE A 95 9.20 5.13 8.17
CA ILE A 95 9.99 5.68 7.06
C ILE A 95 9.05 6.09 5.92
N LEU A 96 8.12 5.22 5.52
CA LEU A 96 7.14 5.52 4.47
C LEU A 96 6.24 6.71 4.84
N ALA A 97 5.77 6.79 6.09
CA ALA A 97 4.97 7.91 6.58
C ALA A 97 5.78 9.23 6.63
N ALA A 98 7.06 9.15 7.01
CA ALA A 98 7.95 10.31 7.02
C ALA A 98 8.31 10.78 5.59
N MET A 99 8.51 9.84 4.66
CA MET A 99 8.70 10.14 3.24
C MET A 99 7.43 10.75 2.64
N ALA A 100 6.25 10.22 2.97
CA ALA A 100 4.98 10.76 2.49
C ALA A 100 4.74 12.19 3.00
N SER A 101 5.06 12.47 4.27
CA SER A 101 4.86 13.81 4.87
C SER A 101 5.90 14.86 4.43
N GLN A 102 7.15 14.47 4.18
CA GLN A 102 8.15 15.35 3.57
C GLN A 102 7.91 15.51 2.05
N GLY A 103 7.39 14.47 1.42
CA GLY A 103 7.02 14.48 0.01
C GLY A 103 5.93 15.51 -0.32
N THR A 104 5.08 15.89 0.64
CA THR A 104 3.98 16.83 0.40
C THR A 104 4.41 18.27 0.15
N ARG A 105 5.70 18.61 0.24
CA ARG A 105 6.21 19.95 -0.16
C ARG A 105 7.18 19.93 -1.33
N ASP A 106 8.13 19.00 -1.39
CA ASP A 106 9.12 18.95 -2.48
C ASP A 106 9.35 17.53 -3.04
N GLY A 107 9.23 16.46 -2.23
CA GLY A 107 9.63 15.11 -2.65
C GLY A 107 8.60 14.29 -3.43
N LEU A 108 7.31 14.35 -3.06
CA LEU A 108 6.21 13.64 -3.75
C LEU A 108 5.86 14.37 -5.03
N SER A 109 5.77 15.71 -4.99
CA SER A 109 5.65 16.52 -6.20
C SER A 109 6.85 16.31 -7.13
N GLY A 110 8.08 16.21 -6.60
CA GLY A 110 9.27 15.84 -7.37
C GLY A 110 9.17 14.46 -8.02
N SER A 111 8.86 13.40 -7.25
CA SER A 111 8.72 12.05 -7.82
C SER A 111 7.55 11.91 -8.79
N VAL A 112 6.46 12.66 -8.57
CA VAL A 112 5.34 12.74 -9.51
C VAL A 112 5.78 13.44 -10.79
N HIS A 113 6.50 14.55 -10.67
CA HIS A 113 7.06 15.28 -11.81
C HIS A 113 8.00 14.39 -12.64
N ASP A 114 9.00 13.77 -12.00
CA ASP A 114 9.95 12.86 -12.67
C ASP A 114 9.21 11.70 -13.38
N GLY A 115 8.18 11.14 -12.74
CA GLY A 115 7.38 10.06 -13.31
C GLY A 115 6.56 10.51 -14.53
N PHE A 116 5.95 11.70 -14.48
CA PHE A 116 5.24 12.26 -15.63
C PHE A 116 6.19 12.70 -16.75
N GLU A 117 7.41 13.12 -16.42
CA GLU A 117 8.46 13.42 -17.39
C GLU A 117 8.90 12.15 -18.14
N GLU A 118 9.16 11.04 -17.42
CA GLU A 118 9.49 9.75 -18.04
C GLU A 118 8.35 9.21 -18.91
N LEU A 119 7.10 9.31 -18.44
CA LEU A 119 5.91 8.97 -19.22
C LEU A 119 5.79 9.81 -20.50
N TRP A 120 6.12 11.10 -20.42
CA TRP A 120 6.09 12.00 -21.56
C TRP A 120 7.16 11.67 -22.60
N GLU A 121 8.38 11.35 -22.16
CA GLU A 121 9.43 10.86 -23.07
C GLU A 121 9.01 9.58 -23.81
N TYR A 122 8.20 8.73 -23.18
CA TYR A 122 7.65 7.54 -23.82
C TYR A 122 6.52 7.91 -24.79
N GLU A 123 5.63 8.84 -24.43
CA GLU A 123 4.55 9.36 -25.29
C GLU A 123 5.11 9.96 -26.58
N GLU A 124 6.22 10.70 -26.49
CA GLU A 124 6.92 11.27 -27.66
C GLU A 124 7.40 10.20 -28.64
N LYS A 125 7.81 9.03 -28.13
CA LYS A 125 8.31 7.93 -28.96
C LYS A 125 7.20 7.00 -29.44
N THR A 126 6.23 6.73 -28.57
CA THR A 126 5.13 5.78 -28.78
C THR A 126 3.85 6.38 -28.19
N PRO A 127 2.92 6.86 -29.03
CA PRO A 127 1.66 7.43 -28.57
C PRO A 127 0.85 6.47 -27.70
N GLY A 128 0.25 6.98 -26.62
CA GLY A 128 -0.61 6.22 -25.71
C GLY A 128 0.01 5.83 -24.36
N ALA A 129 1.21 6.32 -24.04
CA ALA A 129 1.82 6.22 -22.72
C ALA A 129 1.00 6.96 -21.64
N LEU A 130 0.45 8.13 -22.00
CA LEU A 130 -0.29 8.98 -21.07
C LEU A 130 -1.80 8.67 -21.03
N ALA A 131 -2.28 7.82 -21.97
CA ALA A 131 -3.69 7.51 -22.17
C ALA A 131 -4.42 7.09 -20.88
N TYR A 132 -3.72 6.45 -19.93
CA TYR A 132 -4.28 6.21 -18.61
C TYR A 132 -4.80 7.45 -17.95
N TYR A 133 -3.85 8.33 -17.66
CA TYR A 133 -4.06 9.38 -16.71
C TYR A 133 -5.09 10.35 -17.30
N GLU A 134 -5.08 10.51 -18.62
CA GLU A 134 -6.06 11.28 -19.38
C GLU A 134 -7.49 10.74 -19.23
N ASP A 135 -7.70 9.43 -19.45
CA ASP A 135 -9.03 8.81 -19.33
C ASP A 135 -9.48 8.74 -17.86
N TRP A 136 -8.57 8.49 -16.91
CA TRP A 136 -8.88 8.32 -15.49
C TRP A 136 -9.09 9.64 -14.74
N LEU A 137 -8.25 10.64 -14.96
CA LEU A 137 -8.28 11.92 -14.25
C LEU A 137 -9.00 13.02 -15.04
N HIS A 138 -9.44 12.73 -16.27
CA HIS A 138 -10.05 13.69 -17.18
C HIS A 138 -9.14 14.92 -17.38
N CYS A 139 -7.94 14.65 -17.84
CA CYS A 139 -6.87 15.62 -18.12
C CYS A 139 -6.31 15.40 -19.53
N CYS A 140 -5.43 16.27 -19.99
CA CYS A 140 -4.75 16.10 -21.27
C CYS A 140 -3.34 16.67 -21.24
N GLY A 141 -2.36 15.86 -21.66
CA GLY A 141 -0.95 16.20 -21.57
C GLY A 141 -0.43 16.27 -20.13
N VAL A 142 0.87 16.49 -19.96
CA VAL A 142 1.49 16.58 -18.61
C VAL A 142 1.03 17.85 -17.91
N ASN A 143 1.19 18.98 -18.59
CA ASN A 143 0.87 20.32 -18.10
C ASN A 143 -0.41 20.86 -18.72
N SER A 144 -0.64 20.57 -20.00
CA SER A 144 -1.83 21.00 -20.74
C SER A 144 -1.98 20.29 -22.08
N THR A 145 -3.13 20.48 -22.74
CA THR A 145 -3.38 20.03 -24.12
C THR A 145 -2.32 20.49 -25.12
N ASP A 146 -1.70 21.64 -24.88
CA ASP A 146 -0.72 22.23 -25.79
C ASP A 146 0.56 21.40 -25.87
N ASP A 147 0.80 20.50 -24.92
CA ASP A 147 1.95 19.61 -24.93
C ASP A 147 1.94 18.71 -26.19
N TYR A 148 0.78 18.20 -26.61
CA TYR A 148 0.62 17.46 -27.86
C TYR A 148 0.93 18.30 -29.10
N HIS A 149 0.53 19.57 -29.09
CA HIS A 149 0.85 20.49 -30.18
C HIS A 149 2.35 20.75 -30.31
N ARG A 150 3.10 20.79 -29.18
CA ARG A 150 4.56 21.02 -29.18
C ARG A 150 5.33 19.86 -29.80
N ILE A 151 4.90 18.63 -29.55
CA ILE A 151 5.51 17.41 -30.11
C ILE A 151 4.92 17.04 -31.48
N GLN A 152 4.03 17.89 -32.03
CA GLN A 152 3.35 17.70 -33.31
C GLN A 152 2.55 16.38 -33.41
N HIS A 153 2.01 15.92 -32.28
CA HIS A 153 1.13 14.77 -32.23
C HIS A 153 -0.33 15.22 -32.23
N ASP A 154 -1.21 14.36 -32.77
CA ASP A 154 -2.65 14.54 -32.65
C ASP A 154 -3.10 14.32 -31.21
N ILE A 155 -4.08 15.10 -30.77
CA ILE A 155 -4.68 14.93 -29.43
C ILE A 155 -5.36 13.55 -29.37
N PRO A 156 -5.00 12.69 -28.41
CA PRO A 156 -5.59 11.36 -28.30
C PRO A 156 -7.05 11.44 -27.86
N ARG A 157 -7.83 10.41 -28.22
CA ARG A 157 -9.27 10.38 -27.87
C ARG A 157 -9.52 10.34 -26.35
N THR A 158 -8.54 9.90 -25.57
CA THR A 158 -8.56 9.87 -24.10
C THR A 158 -8.60 11.27 -23.48
N CYS A 159 -8.11 12.29 -24.18
CA CYS A 159 -8.20 13.69 -23.77
C CYS A 159 -9.60 14.32 -23.89
N CYS A 160 -10.60 13.57 -24.33
CA CYS A 160 -11.90 14.14 -24.70
C CYS A 160 -13.05 13.39 -24.04
N LYS A 161 -14.05 14.16 -23.61
CA LYS A 161 -15.31 13.61 -23.10
C LYS A 161 -15.96 12.70 -24.14
N ASP A 162 -16.43 11.53 -23.70
CA ASP A 162 -17.02 10.48 -24.54
C ASP A 162 -16.14 10.06 -25.73
N ARG A 163 -14.82 10.30 -25.64
CA ARG A 163 -13.83 10.05 -26.70
C ARG A 163 -14.09 10.83 -27.99
N ASN A 164 -14.81 11.95 -27.90
CA ASN A 164 -15.17 12.79 -29.03
C ASN A 164 -14.40 14.12 -29.03
N CYS A 165 -13.25 14.13 -29.71
CA CYS A 165 -12.39 15.32 -29.87
C CYS A 165 -12.79 16.23 -31.05
N GLN A 166 -13.90 15.97 -31.74
CA GLN A 166 -14.36 16.85 -32.81
C GLN A 166 -15.01 18.14 -32.28
N ILE A 167 -15.42 18.12 -31.00
CA ILE A 167 -16.02 19.24 -30.31
C ILE A 167 -14.95 19.86 -29.40
N VAL A 168 -14.57 21.10 -29.67
CA VAL A 168 -13.50 21.82 -28.93
C VAL A 168 -13.80 21.91 -27.43
N ASP A 169 -15.07 22.03 -27.05
CA ASP A 169 -15.50 22.11 -25.64
C ASP A 169 -15.37 20.77 -24.89
N ASN A 170 -15.21 19.65 -25.59
CA ASN A 170 -15.06 18.33 -24.96
C ASN A 170 -13.61 18.00 -24.59
N ILE A 171 -12.64 18.81 -25.01
CA ILE A 171 -11.21 18.56 -24.78
C ILE A 171 -10.85 19.01 -23.35
N TYR A 172 -10.30 18.10 -22.55
CA TYR A 172 -9.79 18.42 -21.22
C TYR A 172 -8.58 19.33 -21.34
N ARG A 173 -8.55 20.47 -20.64
CA ARG A 173 -7.46 21.47 -20.77
C ARG A 173 -6.43 21.43 -19.63
N GLU A 174 -6.79 20.78 -18.53
CA GLU A 174 -5.92 20.66 -17.36
C GLU A 174 -4.88 19.55 -17.57
N GLY A 175 -3.65 19.80 -17.14
CA GLY A 175 -2.58 18.80 -17.17
C GLY A 175 -2.76 17.67 -16.16
N CYS A 176 -2.33 16.48 -16.55
CA CYS A 176 -2.47 15.27 -15.76
C CYS A 176 -1.61 15.28 -14.48
N GLN A 177 -0.45 15.94 -14.50
CA GLN A 177 0.41 16.01 -13.31
C GLN A 177 -0.30 16.71 -12.15
N ALA A 178 -0.86 17.89 -12.40
CA ALA A 178 -1.55 18.68 -11.38
C ALA A 178 -2.81 17.97 -10.84
N LYS A 179 -3.59 17.31 -11.71
CA LYS A 179 -4.75 16.50 -11.31
C LYS A 179 -4.34 15.31 -10.43
N PHE A 180 -3.23 14.66 -10.77
CA PHE A 180 -2.73 13.53 -9.99
C PHE A 180 -2.22 13.97 -8.61
N GLU A 181 -1.49 15.09 -8.52
CA GLU A 181 -1.08 15.67 -7.24
C GLU A 181 -2.29 16.06 -6.37
N ALA A 182 -3.33 16.65 -6.97
CA ALA A 182 -4.59 16.95 -6.28
C ALA A 182 -5.32 15.68 -5.81
N TYR A 183 -5.29 14.61 -6.60
CA TYR A 183 -5.85 13.31 -6.21
C TYR A 183 -5.08 12.70 -5.02
N LEU A 184 -3.75 12.66 -5.10
CA LEU A 184 -2.90 12.11 -4.04
C LEU A 184 -3.05 12.89 -2.73
N SER A 185 -3.04 14.23 -2.78
CA SER A 185 -3.22 15.07 -1.60
C SER A 185 -4.60 14.84 -0.94
N GLY A 186 -5.66 14.66 -1.74
CA GLY A 186 -6.99 14.32 -1.23
C GLY A 186 -7.10 12.94 -0.58
N LYS A 187 -6.27 11.97 -1.00
CA LYS A 187 -6.26 10.59 -0.46
C LYS A 187 -5.22 10.36 0.63
N MET A 188 -4.25 11.26 0.77
CA MET A 188 -3.14 11.13 1.72
C MET A 188 -3.62 10.98 3.17
N LEU A 189 -4.69 11.67 3.56
CA LEU A 189 -5.27 11.57 4.91
C LEU A 189 -5.76 10.13 5.19
N MET A 190 -6.43 9.51 4.23
CA MET A 190 -6.90 8.12 4.37
C MET A 190 -5.74 7.14 4.53
N PHE A 191 -4.70 7.26 3.69
CA PHE A 191 -3.50 6.44 3.82
C PHE A 191 -2.79 6.64 5.17
N GLY A 192 -2.73 7.88 5.65
CA GLY A 192 -2.18 8.21 6.96
C GLY A 192 -2.95 7.53 8.10
N VAL A 193 -4.28 7.62 8.11
CA VAL A 193 -5.12 6.98 9.15
C VAL A 193 -4.94 5.46 9.13
N VAL A 194 -4.96 4.83 7.96
CA VAL A 194 -4.76 3.37 7.83
C VAL A 194 -3.37 2.97 8.33
N SER A 195 -2.33 3.72 7.96
CA SER A 195 -0.96 3.48 8.42
C SER A 195 -0.85 3.55 9.95
N TRP A 196 -1.42 4.57 10.59
CA TRP A 196 -1.40 4.68 12.05
C TRP A 196 -2.12 3.54 12.77
N ILE A 197 -3.26 3.07 12.23
CA ILE A 197 -3.99 1.91 12.78
C ILE A 197 -3.11 0.64 12.72
N LEU A 198 -2.40 0.43 11.61
CA LEU A 198 -1.48 -0.70 11.45
C LEU A 198 -0.35 -0.64 12.47
N ILE A 199 0.32 0.52 12.62
CA ILE A 199 1.40 0.72 13.60
C ILE A 199 0.91 0.38 15.02
N ILE A 200 -0.27 0.87 15.42
CA ILE A 200 -0.85 0.58 16.74
C ILE A 200 -1.07 -0.92 16.92
N GLY A 201 -1.63 -1.58 15.90
CA GLY A 201 -1.84 -3.03 15.91
C GLY A 201 -0.54 -3.83 16.07
N GLU A 202 0.51 -3.44 15.36
CA GLU A 202 1.84 -4.05 15.45
C GLU A 202 2.48 -3.85 16.82
N ILE A 203 2.36 -2.65 17.42
CA ILE A 203 2.84 -2.37 18.78
C ILE A 203 2.13 -3.27 19.79
N VAL A 204 0.80 -3.37 19.71
CA VAL A 204 0.02 -4.26 20.59
C VAL A 204 0.48 -5.71 20.42
N GLY A 205 0.66 -6.17 19.18
CA GLY A 205 1.19 -7.50 18.87
C GLY A 205 2.58 -7.74 19.46
N ALA A 206 3.49 -6.77 19.34
CA ALA A 206 4.85 -6.85 19.86
C ALA A 206 4.87 -6.91 21.39
N VAL A 207 4.05 -6.11 22.06
CA VAL A 207 3.91 -6.12 23.53
C VAL A 207 3.38 -7.48 24.01
N LEU A 208 2.32 -8.01 23.39
CA LEU A 208 1.75 -9.31 23.73
C LEU A 208 2.76 -10.45 23.50
N ALA A 209 3.49 -10.42 22.38
CA ALA A 209 4.54 -11.37 22.08
C ALA A 209 5.71 -11.28 23.07
N TRP A 210 6.10 -10.07 23.49
CA TRP A 210 7.13 -9.86 24.49
C TRP A 210 6.71 -10.38 25.88
N MET A 211 5.46 -10.16 26.28
CA MET A 211 4.88 -10.73 27.50
C MET A 211 4.92 -12.27 27.48
N LEU A 212 4.58 -12.88 26.35
CA LEU A 212 4.66 -14.34 26.19
C LEU A 212 6.12 -14.83 26.21
N TYR A 213 7.02 -14.15 25.51
CA TYR A 213 8.46 -14.45 25.51
C TYR A 213 9.06 -14.39 26.92
N SER A 214 8.79 -13.32 27.67
CA SER A 214 9.31 -13.14 29.03
C SER A 214 8.81 -14.25 29.97
N SER A 215 7.55 -14.66 29.83
CA SER A 215 6.96 -15.78 30.57
C SER A 215 7.66 -17.11 30.27
N VAL A 216 7.84 -17.45 28.99
CA VAL A 216 8.53 -18.68 28.54
C VAL A 216 10.00 -18.68 28.99
N LYS A 217 10.68 -17.54 28.88
CA LYS A 217 12.08 -17.39 29.33
C LYS A 217 12.21 -17.60 30.83
N ASN A 218 11.26 -17.08 31.62
CA ASN A 218 11.29 -17.21 33.07
C ASN A 218 11.03 -18.67 33.50
N GLU A 219 10.07 -19.34 32.86
CA GLU A 219 9.80 -20.77 33.07
C GLU A 219 11.04 -21.63 32.77
N SER A 220 11.70 -21.37 31.64
CA SER A 220 12.94 -22.07 31.28
C SER A 220 14.08 -21.86 32.29
N ARG A 221 14.24 -20.64 32.83
CA ARG A 221 15.25 -20.34 33.85
C ARG A 221 14.94 -21.01 35.19
N ARG A 222 13.67 -21.12 35.56
CA ARG A 222 13.25 -21.87 36.75
C ARG A 222 13.62 -23.34 36.62
N ASN A 223 13.34 -23.97 35.48
CA ASN A 223 13.65 -25.38 35.26
C ASN A 223 15.16 -25.67 35.33
N LEU A 224 16.00 -24.77 34.78
CA LEU A 224 17.46 -24.88 34.87
C LEU A 224 18.03 -24.68 36.28
N ARG A 225 17.31 -24.01 37.20
CA ARG A 225 17.76 -23.85 38.59
C ARG A 225 17.53 -25.09 39.45
N TRP A 226 16.69 -26.02 39.00
CA TRP A 226 16.34 -27.25 39.73
C TRP A 226 17.03 -28.51 39.15
N MET A 227 17.99 -28.33 38.25
CA MET A 227 18.87 -29.36 37.69
C MET A 227 20.30 -29.07 38.13
#